data_AF-A0A928VJB6-F1
#
_entry.id   AF-A0A928VJB6-F1
#
_cell.length_a   1.000
_cell.length_b   1.000
_cell.length_c   1.000
_cell.angle_alpha   90.00
_cell.angle_beta   90.00
_cell.angle_gamma   90.00
#
_symmetry.space_group_name_H-M   'P 1'
#
loop_
_entity.id
_entity.type
_entity.pdbx_description
1 polymer ?
#
loop_
_entity_poly.entity_id
_entity_poly.type
_entity_poly.pdbx_seq_one_letter_code
_entity_poly.pdbx_strand_id
1 'polypeptide(L)'
;MLSRVADSIYWMNRYVERAENIARFIDVNLTLLLDSPIGVSQQWKPLVLTTGDLHLFEERYGEANANNVIRFLTFDRAYPNSIISCLNAARENARSIRYCIRQVERSLHQITGTPEGTWNTGVERCLGKLRADLDYLTIDDVMESGLHEFLDDLQRRMNEVGLRLSETFFAIQPVT
;
A
#
# COMPACT_ATOMS: atom_id res chain seq x y z
N MET A 1 10.81 8.72 13.68
CA MET A 1 9.42 8.27 13.42
C MET A 1 8.96 8.59 11.99
N LEU A 2 9.19 9.80 11.46
CA LEU A 2 8.86 10.15 10.06
C LEU A 2 9.42 9.17 9.02
N SER A 3 10.66 8.70 9.19
CA SER A 3 11.27 7.70 8.31
C SER A 3 10.52 6.36 8.27
N ARG A 4 9.93 5.90 9.39
CA ARG A 4 9.18 4.64 9.44
C ARG A 4 7.82 4.73 8.74
N VAL A 5 7.15 5.88 8.89
CA VAL A 5 5.87 6.13 8.21
C VAL A 5 6.11 6.24 6.71
N ALA A 6 7.12 7.01 6.29
CA ALA A 6 7.51 7.13 4.90
C ALA A 6 7.87 5.77 4.27
N ASP A 7 8.66 4.95 4.96
CA ASP A 7 9.01 3.60 4.52
C ASP A 7 7.77 2.70 4.39
N SER A 8 6.86 2.74 5.36
CA SER A 8 5.62 1.96 5.31
C SER A 8 4.73 2.36 4.12
N ILE A 9 4.61 3.66 3.83
CA ILE A 9 3.82 4.15 2.69
C ILE A 9 4.46 3.71 1.38
N TYR A 10 5.78 3.87 1.25
CA TYR A 10 6.52 3.47 0.06
C TYR A 10 6.29 2.00 -0.25
N TRP A 11 6.50 1.12 0.73
CA TRP A 11 6.31 -0.31 0.54
C TRP A 11 4.86 -0.69 0.30
N MET A 12 3.90 -0.07 1.00
CA MET A 12 2.47 -0.29 0.76
C MET A 12 2.10 -0.02 -0.71
N ASN A 13 2.45 1.16 -1.23
CA ASN A 13 2.22 1.53 -2.62
C ASN A 13 2.88 0.53 -3.58
N ARG A 14 4.13 0.17 -3.32
CA ARG A 14 4.88 -0.76 -4.17
C ARG A 14 4.26 -2.15 -4.23
N TYR A 15 3.73 -2.65 -3.12
CA TYR A 15 3.03 -3.93 -3.08
C TYR A 15 1.69 -3.88 -3.80
N VAL A 16 0.93 -2.80 -3.66
CA VAL A 16 -0.33 -2.59 -4.39
C VAL A 16 -0.08 -2.59 -5.90
N GLU A 17 0.86 -1.77 -6.36
CA GLU A 17 1.24 -1.66 -7.77
C GLU A 17 1.68 -3.01 -8.34
N ARG A 18 2.45 -3.79 -7.57
CA ARG A 18 2.86 -5.14 -7.97
C ARG A 18 1.68 -6.10 -8.10
N ALA A 19 0.76 -6.10 -7.14
CA ALA A 19 -0.43 -6.95 -7.19
C ALA A 19 -1.29 -6.63 -8.43
N GLU A 20 -1.49 -5.35 -8.72
CA GLU A 20 -2.22 -4.89 -9.89
C GLU A 20 -1.53 -5.26 -11.21
N ASN A 21 -0.21 -5.07 -11.30
CA ASN A 21 0.56 -5.44 -12.48
C ASN A 21 0.46 -6.95 -12.78
N ILE A 22 0.51 -7.79 -11.74
CA ILE A 22 0.34 -9.24 -11.90
C ILE A 22 -1.08 -9.58 -12.34
N ALA A 23 -2.10 -8.96 -11.74
CA ALA A 23 -3.49 -9.16 -12.15
C ALA A 23 -3.68 -8.80 -13.63
N ARG A 24 -3.11 -7.66 -14.06
CA ARG A 24 -3.14 -7.20 -15.45
C ARG A 24 -2.42 -8.16 -16.40
N PHE A 25 -1.27 -8.73 -16.02
CA PHE A 25 -0.59 -9.74 -16.84
C PHE A 25 -1.44 -10.99 -17.06
N ILE A 26 -2.11 -11.46 -16.00
CA ILE A 26 -3.00 -12.61 -16.09
C ILE A 26 -4.20 -12.29 -16.97
N ASP A 27 -4.84 -11.14 -16.77
CA ASP A 27 -6.01 -10.71 -17.53
C ASP A 27 -5.70 -10.59 -19.03
N VAL A 28 -4.64 -9.86 -19.40
CA VAL A 28 -4.20 -9.72 -20.79
C VAL A 28 -3.88 -11.09 -21.41
N ASN A 29 -3.22 -11.99 -20.68
CA ASN A 29 -2.93 -13.33 -21.19
C ASN A 29 -4.21 -14.15 -21.40
N LEU A 30 -5.18 -14.05 -20.50
CA LEU A 30 -6.48 -14.69 -20.66
C LEU A 30 -7.23 -14.15 -21.88
N THR A 31 -7.23 -12.83 -22.09
CA THR A 31 -7.82 -12.21 -23.30
C THR A 31 -7.14 -12.72 -24.57
N LEU A 32 -5.80 -12.75 -24.62
CA LEU A 32 -5.05 -13.24 -25.77
C LEU A 32 -5.33 -14.73 -26.06
N LEU A 33 -5.58 -15.54 -25.03
CA LEU A 33 -5.95 -16.95 -25.19
C LEU A 33 -7.34 -17.13 -25.80
N LEU A 34 -8.28 -16.22 -25.53
CA LEU A 34 -9.63 -16.25 -26.13
C LEU A 34 -9.59 -15.96 -27.64
N ASP A 35 -8.68 -15.10 -28.08
CA ASP A 35 -8.48 -14.75 -29.49
C ASP A 35 -7.56 -15.73 -30.24
N SER A 36 -7.04 -16.76 -29.56
CA SER A 36 -6.04 -17.67 -30.13
C SER A 36 -6.66 -18.79 -30.98
N PRO A 37 -6.09 -19.11 -32.16
CA PRO A 37 -6.53 -20.25 -32.95
C PRO A 37 -6.43 -21.57 -32.17
N ILE A 38 -7.39 -22.47 -32.40
CA ILE A 38 -7.39 -23.81 -31.82
C ILE A 38 -6.10 -24.54 -32.21
N GLY A 39 -5.30 -24.97 -31.23
CA GLY A 39 -4.05 -25.70 -31.43
C GLY A 39 -2.76 -24.90 -31.18
N VAL A 40 -2.85 -23.60 -30.87
CA VAL A 40 -1.68 -22.82 -30.41
C VAL A 40 -1.36 -23.19 -28.95
N SER A 41 -0.09 -23.45 -28.65
CA SER A 41 0.38 -23.74 -27.29
C SER A 41 0.09 -22.56 -26.36
N GLN A 42 -0.63 -22.78 -25.26
CA GLN A 42 -0.92 -21.74 -24.28
C GLN A 42 0.39 -21.19 -23.69
N GLN A 43 0.63 -19.88 -23.84
CA GLN A 43 1.89 -19.26 -23.45
C GLN A 43 1.86 -18.75 -22.01
N TRP A 44 1.91 -19.67 -21.04
CA TRP A 44 1.93 -19.30 -19.61
C TRP A 44 3.33 -19.08 -19.03
N LYS A 45 4.36 -19.73 -19.60
CA LYS A 45 5.76 -19.58 -19.16
C LYS A 45 6.28 -18.13 -19.23
N PRO A 46 5.96 -17.31 -20.26
CA PRO A 46 6.40 -15.92 -20.33
C PRO A 46 5.93 -15.05 -19.15
N LEU A 47 4.76 -15.32 -18.57
CA LEU A 47 4.25 -14.57 -17.42
C LEU A 47 5.17 -14.75 -16.20
N VAL A 48 5.59 -15.98 -15.93
CA VAL A 48 6.51 -16.30 -14.84
C VAL A 48 7.92 -15.76 -15.13
N LEU A 49 8.39 -15.86 -16.37
CA LEU A 49 9.67 -15.28 -16.79
C LEU A 49 9.73 -13.77 -16.53
N THR A 50 8.61 -13.06 -16.74
CA THR A 50 8.53 -11.60 -16.57
C THR A 50 8.67 -11.18 -15.12
N THR A 51 8.34 -12.05 -14.15
CA THR A 51 8.56 -11.74 -12.73
C THR A 51 10.02 -11.92 -12.30
N GLY A 52 10.79 -12.70 -13.06
CA GLY A 52 12.17 -13.08 -12.73
C GLY A 52 12.28 -14.30 -11.80
N ASP A 53 11.16 -14.97 -11.49
CA ASP A 53 11.08 -16.03 -10.48
C ASP A 53 10.89 -17.43 -11.09
N LEU A 54 11.32 -17.64 -12.34
CA LEU A 54 11.12 -18.90 -13.04
C LEU A 54 11.72 -20.09 -12.30
N HIS A 55 12.92 -19.93 -11.71
CA HIS A 55 13.57 -21.02 -10.98
C HIS A 55 12.74 -21.48 -9.78
N LEU A 56 12.25 -20.53 -8.97
CA LEU A 56 11.38 -20.79 -7.82
C LEU A 56 10.05 -21.42 -8.26
N PHE A 57 9.50 -20.98 -9.38
CA PHE A 57 8.29 -21.56 -9.95
C PHE A 57 8.51 -23.01 -10.39
N GLU A 58 9.56 -23.28 -11.18
CA GLU A 58 9.86 -24.62 -11.70
C GLU A 58 10.14 -25.61 -10.56
N GLU A 59 10.83 -25.18 -9.49
CA GLU A 59 11.06 -25.99 -8.29
C GLU A 59 9.75 -26.39 -7.59
N ARG A 60 8.79 -25.48 -7.49
CA ARG A 60 7.59 -25.67 -6.65
C ARG A 60 6.37 -26.17 -7.41
N TYR A 61 6.26 -25.85 -8.70
CA TYR A 61 5.07 -26.11 -9.53
C TYR A 61 5.40 -26.90 -10.80
N GLY A 62 6.67 -26.98 -11.21
CA GLY A 62 7.10 -27.71 -12.39
C GLY A 62 6.64 -27.03 -13.69
N GLU A 63 5.67 -27.64 -14.36
CA GLU A 63 5.21 -27.18 -15.67
C GLU A 63 4.42 -25.86 -15.60
N ALA A 64 4.74 -24.94 -16.50
CA ALA A 64 4.03 -23.66 -16.68
C ALA A 64 2.74 -23.85 -17.47
N ASN A 65 1.74 -24.50 -16.88
CA ASN A 65 0.36 -24.52 -17.36
C ASN A 65 -0.50 -23.44 -16.65
N ALA A 66 -1.72 -23.21 -17.16
CA ALA A 66 -2.64 -22.19 -16.63
C ALA A 66 -2.84 -22.27 -15.12
N ASN A 67 -3.18 -23.45 -14.62
CA ASN A 67 -3.50 -23.66 -13.21
C ASN A 67 -2.30 -23.37 -12.31
N ASN A 68 -1.13 -23.85 -12.70
CA ASN A 68 0.10 -23.66 -11.93
C ASN A 68 0.52 -22.19 -11.90
N VAL A 69 0.54 -21.53 -13.05
CA VAL A 69 0.97 -20.12 -13.16
C VAL A 69 0.00 -19.19 -12.44
N ILE A 70 -1.32 -19.36 -12.65
CA ILE A 70 -2.32 -18.57 -11.93
C ILE A 70 -2.16 -18.79 -10.43
N ARG A 71 -2.08 -20.04 -9.96
CA ARG A 71 -1.97 -20.32 -8.51
C ARG A 71 -0.70 -19.72 -7.89
N PHE A 72 0.44 -19.80 -8.58
CA PHE A 72 1.69 -19.21 -8.14
C PHE A 72 1.59 -17.68 -8.05
N LEU A 73 1.11 -17.04 -9.10
CA LEU A 73 1.05 -15.58 -9.19
C LEU A 73 -0.04 -14.95 -8.31
N THR A 74 -1.13 -15.65 -8.00
CA THR A 74 -2.27 -15.07 -7.27
C THR A 74 -2.38 -15.52 -5.82
N PHE A 75 -2.36 -16.83 -5.54
CA PHE A 75 -2.79 -17.40 -4.26
C PHE A 75 -1.67 -18.00 -3.41
N ASP A 76 -0.46 -18.08 -3.94
CA ASP A 76 0.67 -18.67 -3.24
C ASP A 76 1.21 -17.75 -2.14
N ARG A 77 0.84 -18.04 -0.90
CA ARG A 77 1.28 -17.28 0.28
C ARG A 77 2.76 -17.46 0.61
N ALA A 78 3.41 -18.50 0.10
CA ALA A 78 4.85 -18.71 0.30
C ALA A 78 5.69 -17.95 -0.73
N TYR A 79 5.07 -17.49 -1.83
CA TYR A 79 5.69 -16.59 -2.78
C TYR A 79 5.41 -15.13 -2.39
N PRO A 80 6.42 -14.33 -1.99
CA PRO A 80 6.21 -12.97 -1.48
C PRO A 80 5.61 -12.01 -2.50
N ASN A 81 5.80 -12.27 -3.80
CA ASN A 81 5.32 -11.43 -4.88
C ASN A 81 3.97 -11.92 -5.45
N SER A 82 3.31 -12.94 -4.88
CA SER A 82 1.94 -13.25 -5.30
C SER A 82 0.99 -12.10 -4.94
N ILE A 83 -0.15 -12.00 -5.64
CA ILE A 83 -1.19 -11.00 -5.35
C ILE A 83 -1.58 -11.06 -3.87
N ILE A 84 -1.88 -12.24 -3.32
CA ILE A 84 -2.31 -12.37 -1.92
C ILE A 84 -1.22 -11.95 -0.95
N SER A 85 0.04 -12.28 -1.22
CA SER A 85 1.18 -11.90 -0.37
C SER A 85 1.42 -10.38 -0.41
N CYS A 86 1.37 -9.77 -1.59
CA CYS A 86 1.50 -8.33 -1.77
C CYS A 86 0.38 -7.58 -1.04
N LEU A 87 -0.88 -7.98 -1.21
CA LEU A 87 -2.01 -7.33 -0.54
C LEU A 87 -1.93 -7.47 0.99
N ASN A 88 -1.49 -8.63 1.50
CA ASN A 88 -1.24 -8.79 2.92
C ASN A 88 -0.13 -7.86 3.43
N ALA A 89 0.98 -7.76 2.71
CA ALA A 89 2.08 -6.88 3.06
C ALA A 89 1.66 -5.39 3.02
N ALA A 90 0.88 -4.97 2.02
CA ALA A 90 0.30 -3.64 1.94
C ALA A 90 -0.60 -3.35 3.16
N ARG A 91 -1.46 -4.30 3.53
CA ARG A 91 -2.34 -4.18 4.70
C ARG A 91 -1.58 -4.06 6.03
N GLU A 92 -0.47 -4.78 6.20
CA GLU A 92 0.37 -4.64 7.40
C GLU A 92 1.09 -3.29 7.46
N ASN A 93 1.51 -2.75 6.31
CA ASN A 93 2.04 -1.39 6.23
C ASN A 93 0.98 -0.34 6.59
N ALA A 94 -0.26 -0.49 6.09
CA ALA A 94 -1.38 0.39 6.47
C ALA A 94 -1.65 0.38 7.99
N ARG A 95 -1.64 -0.80 8.61
CA ARG A 95 -1.76 -0.92 10.08
C ARG A 95 -0.63 -0.21 10.82
N SER A 96 0.60 -0.33 10.32
CA SER A 96 1.77 0.33 10.88
C SER A 96 1.66 1.86 10.81
N ILE A 97 1.17 2.39 9.68
CA ILE A 97 0.90 3.83 9.50
C ILE A 97 -0.14 4.31 10.52
N ARG A 98 -1.29 3.62 10.62
CA ARG A 98 -2.34 3.95 11.58
C ARG A 98 -1.83 3.95 13.02
N TYR A 99 -1.04 2.95 13.39
CA TYR A 99 -0.41 2.90 14.72
C TYR A 99 0.51 4.10 14.95
N CYS A 100 1.38 4.42 13.98
CA CYS A 100 2.30 5.55 14.10
C CYS A 100 1.57 6.89 14.24
N ILE A 101 0.51 7.12 13.45
CA ILE A 101 -0.31 8.34 13.52
C ILE A 101 -0.88 8.53 14.93
N ARG A 102 -1.40 7.47 15.55
CA ARG A 102 -1.88 7.52 16.94
C ARG A 102 -0.78 7.84 17.94
N GLN A 103 0.42 7.28 17.76
CA GLN A 103 1.55 7.61 18.63
C GLN A 103 1.99 9.06 18.49
N VAL A 104 2.01 9.60 17.26
CA VAL A 104 2.32 11.02 17.01
C VAL A 104 1.28 11.91 17.69
N GLU A 105 0.00 11.61 17.55
CA GLU A 105 -1.07 12.41 18.17
C GLU A 105 -0.98 12.39 19.70
N ARG A 106 -0.78 11.22 20.31
CA ARG A 106 -0.59 11.12 21.76
C ARG A 106 0.62 11.92 22.23
N SER A 107 1.74 11.82 21.52
CA SER A 107 2.95 12.58 21.83
C SER A 107 2.72 14.08 21.71
N LEU A 108 1.95 14.49 20.70
CA LEU A 108 1.60 15.88 20.46
C LEU A 108 0.78 16.47 21.62
N HIS A 109 -0.26 15.78 22.07
CA HIS A 109 -1.06 16.18 23.24
C HIS A 109 -0.22 16.24 24.53
N GLN A 110 0.76 15.34 24.70
CA GLN A 110 1.68 15.39 25.83
C GLN A 110 2.60 16.61 25.79
N ILE A 111 3.05 17.03 24.61
CA ILE A 111 3.92 18.19 24.42
C ILE A 111 3.15 19.49 24.66
N THR A 112 1.94 19.60 24.11
CA THR A 112 1.12 20.83 24.19
C THR A 112 0.36 20.94 25.50
N GLY A 113 0.21 19.84 26.25
CA GLY A 113 -0.60 19.76 27.46
C GLY A 113 -2.11 19.82 27.20
N THR A 114 -2.54 19.64 25.95
CA THR A 114 -3.96 19.65 25.58
C THR A 114 -4.60 18.30 25.89
N PRO A 115 -5.85 18.25 26.39
CA PRO A 115 -6.57 16.99 26.57
C PRO A 115 -6.79 16.24 25.24
N GLU A 116 -6.64 14.92 25.25
CA GLU A 116 -6.93 14.07 24.07
C GLU A 116 -8.36 14.30 23.56
N GLY A 117 -8.53 14.39 22.24
CA GLY A 117 -9.82 14.69 21.61
C GLY A 117 -10.17 16.18 21.56
N THR A 118 -9.37 17.05 22.17
CA THR A 118 -9.42 18.50 21.98
C THR A 118 -8.28 18.97 21.07
N TRP A 119 -8.23 20.25 20.73
CA TRP A 119 -7.13 20.81 19.94
C TRP A 119 -6.93 22.28 20.31
N ASN A 120 -5.67 22.72 20.31
CA ASN A 120 -5.26 24.12 20.51
C ASN A 120 -4.28 24.60 19.42
N THR A 121 -3.75 23.68 18.61
CA THR A 121 -2.85 23.98 17.49
C THR A 121 -3.43 23.51 16.16
N GLY A 122 -2.98 24.11 15.06
CA GLY A 122 -3.36 23.70 13.71
C GLY A 122 -2.94 22.26 13.37
N VAL A 123 -1.85 21.79 13.98
CA VAL A 123 -1.32 20.44 13.78
C VAL A 123 -2.15 19.37 14.50
N GLU A 124 -2.59 19.61 15.75
CA GLU A 124 -3.50 18.69 16.46
C GLU A 124 -4.81 18.51 15.69
N ARG A 125 -5.38 19.61 15.19
CA ARG A 125 -6.61 19.56 14.40
C ARG A 125 -6.43 18.78 13.09
N CYS A 126 -5.34 19.02 12.36
CA CYS A 126 -5.06 18.33 11.10
C CYS A 126 -4.81 16.83 11.32
N LEU A 127 -3.98 16.49 12.31
CA LEU A 127 -3.66 15.11 12.66
C LEU A 127 -4.89 14.35 13.19
N GLY A 128 -5.70 14.98 14.03
CA GLY A 128 -6.95 14.40 14.55
C GLY A 128 -7.94 14.05 13.44
N LYS A 129 -8.06 14.90 12.40
CA LYS A 129 -8.85 14.58 11.19
C LYS A 129 -8.28 13.39 10.43
N LEU A 130 -6.96 13.35 10.19
CA LEU A 130 -6.31 12.23 9.52
C LEU A 130 -6.50 10.91 10.26
N ARG A 131 -6.33 10.92 11.58
CA ARG A 131 -6.59 9.75 12.42
C ARG A 131 -8.06 9.33 12.34
N ALA A 132 -9.00 10.27 12.48
CA ALA A 132 -10.43 9.97 12.46
C ALA A 132 -10.82 9.30 11.14
N ASP A 133 -10.38 9.85 10.00
CA ASP A 133 -10.67 9.26 8.70
C ASP A 133 -10.10 7.84 8.58
N LEU A 134 -8.86 7.61 9.02
CA LEU A 134 -8.27 6.26 9.04
C LEU A 134 -8.95 5.29 10.02
N ASP A 135 -9.60 5.80 11.07
CA ASP A 135 -10.31 4.99 12.06
C ASP A 135 -11.69 4.54 11.58
N TYR A 136 -12.32 5.32 10.71
CA TYR A 136 -13.63 5.00 10.11
C TYR A 136 -13.54 4.48 8.67
N LEU A 137 -12.34 4.51 8.06
CA LEU A 137 -12.12 4.01 6.71
C LEU A 137 -12.55 2.55 6.56
N THR A 138 -13.41 2.32 5.57
CA THR A 138 -13.82 0.99 5.14
C THR A 138 -13.15 0.59 3.83
N ILE A 139 -13.25 -0.68 3.46
CA ILE A 139 -12.78 -1.12 2.14
C ILE A 139 -13.63 -0.52 1.03
N ASP A 140 -14.93 -0.30 1.26
CA ASP A 140 -15.85 0.23 0.27
C ASP A 140 -15.48 1.69 -0.07
N ASP A 141 -15.11 2.49 0.93
CA ASP A 141 -14.62 3.88 0.72
C ASP A 141 -13.36 3.92 -0.17
N VAL A 142 -12.44 2.96 0.03
CA VAL A 142 -11.21 2.84 -0.77
C VAL A 142 -11.53 2.38 -2.20
N MET A 143 -12.48 1.46 -2.36
CA MET A 143 -12.88 0.96 -3.67
C MET A 143 -13.66 2.01 -4.47
N GLU A 144 -14.46 2.85 -3.82
CA GLU A 144 -15.22 3.93 -4.46
C GLU A 144 -14.32 5.08 -4.93
N SER A 145 -13.33 5.45 -4.11
CA SER A 145 -12.35 6.50 -4.47
C SER A 145 -11.29 6.03 -5.47
N GLY A 146 -11.02 4.73 -5.50
CA GLY A 146 -9.87 4.18 -6.21
C GLY A 146 -8.65 4.09 -5.28
N LEU A 147 -7.95 2.97 -5.32
CA LEU A 147 -6.86 2.68 -4.38
C LEU A 147 -5.68 3.63 -4.57
N HIS A 148 -5.33 3.99 -5.81
CA HIS A 148 -4.24 4.94 -6.07
C HIS A 148 -4.59 6.33 -5.57
N GLU A 149 -5.79 6.80 -5.88
CA GLU A 149 -6.31 8.09 -5.45
C GLU A 149 -6.35 8.20 -3.92
N PHE A 150 -6.79 7.14 -3.24
CA PHE A 150 -6.75 7.04 -1.79
C PHE A 150 -5.32 7.16 -1.24
N LEU A 151 -4.37 6.44 -1.83
CA LEU A 151 -2.97 6.42 -1.39
C LEU A 151 -2.29 7.78 -1.59
N ASP A 152 -2.56 8.44 -2.71
CA ASP A 152 -2.08 9.78 -3.01
C ASP A 152 -2.64 10.82 -2.02
N ASP A 153 -3.94 10.76 -1.71
CA ASP A 153 -4.55 11.65 -0.73
C ASP A 153 -3.97 11.41 0.67
N LEU A 154 -3.81 10.15 1.07
CA LEU A 154 -3.20 9.78 2.34
C LEU A 154 -1.79 10.36 2.44
N GLN A 155 -0.94 10.18 1.42
CA GLN A 155 0.41 10.74 1.37
C GLN A 155 0.40 12.27 1.46
N ARG A 156 -0.47 12.94 0.69
CA ARG A 156 -0.63 14.40 0.72
C ARG A 156 -0.96 14.91 2.12
N ARG A 157 -1.92 14.28 2.81
CA ARG A 157 -2.36 14.68 4.15
C ARG A 157 -1.29 14.45 5.21
N MET A 158 -0.52 13.37 5.13
CA MET A 158 0.62 13.16 6.03
C MET A 158 1.72 14.20 5.82
N ASN A 159 2.00 14.57 4.57
CA ASN A 159 2.94 15.65 4.27
C ASN A 159 2.46 16.99 4.86
N GLU A 160 1.16 17.28 4.80
CA GLU A 160 0.57 18.47 5.43
C GLU A 160 0.75 18.46 6.95
N VAL A 161 0.55 17.31 7.62
CA VAL A 161 0.84 17.17 9.05
C VAL A 161 2.32 17.46 9.33
N GLY A 162 3.23 16.89 8.54
CA GLY A 162 4.67 17.11 8.68
C GLY A 162 5.07 18.57 8.53
N LEU A 163 4.49 19.28 7.56
CA LEU A 163 4.72 20.70 7.35
C LEU A 163 4.25 21.53 8.55
N ARG A 164 3.02 21.29 9.03
CA ARG A 164 2.45 22.01 10.18
C ARG A 164 3.21 21.73 11.48
N LEU A 165 3.71 20.50 11.66
CA LEU A 165 4.62 20.17 12.77
C LEU A 165 5.88 21.04 12.71
N SER A 166 6.50 21.13 11.53
CA SER A 166 7.69 21.97 11.29
C SER A 166 7.42 23.44 11.64
N GLU A 167 6.32 24.00 11.14
CA GLU A 167 5.93 25.39 11.37
C GLU A 167 5.64 25.68 12.85
N THR A 168 4.96 24.76 13.55
CA THR A 168 4.51 24.98 14.93
C THR A 168 5.64 24.84 15.94
N PHE A 169 6.56 23.89 15.75
CA PHE A 169 7.55 23.52 16.78
C PHE A 169 9.01 23.75 16.39
N PHE A 170 9.33 23.87 15.10
CA PHE A 170 10.71 23.94 14.62
C PHE A 170 11.05 25.23 13.87
N ALA A 171 10.06 25.98 13.39
CA ALA A 171 10.30 27.28 12.78
C ALA A 171 10.79 28.28 13.83
N ILE A 172 12.04 28.71 13.69
CA ILE A 172 12.58 29.84 14.45
C ILE A 172 11.94 31.09 13.85
N GLN A 173 11.00 31.72 14.55
CA GLN A 173 10.61 33.08 14.18
C GLN A 173 11.82 33.99 14.42
N PRO A 174 12.28 34.79 13.43
CA PRO A 174 13.28 35.80 13.69
C PRO A 174 12.70 36.78 14.70
N VAL A 175 13.42 37.03 15.78
CA VAL A 175 13.08 38.12 16.71
C VAL A 175 13.31 39.43 15.94
N THR A 176 12.23 40.05 15.45
CA THR A 176 12.24 41.42 14.94
C THR A 176 12.13 42.42 16.07
#